data_AF-A0A524MCP0-F1
#
_entry.id   AF-A0A524MCP0-F1
#
_cell.length_a   1.000
_cell.length_b   1.000
_cell.length_c   1.000
_cell.angle_alpha   90.00
_cell.angle_beta   90.00
_cell.angle_gamma   90.00
#
_symmetry.space_group_name_H-M   'P 1'
#
loop_
_entity.id
_entity.type
_entity.pdbx_description
1 polymer ?
#
loop_
_entity_poly.entity_id
_entity_poly.type
_entity_poly.pdbx_seq_one_letter_code
_entity_poly.pdbx_strand_id
1 'polypeptide(L)'
;MDFDTYISTLEDYLIRDWTHIVPGHDPVQTDDTLIRSNLDYLKLLREWKVDMNNLTQKGLDVHLYTLSKLVQKIITAGIQKEVFSHYMEAIGVLEKMEPTEKVNSYLNLFRKIVE
;
A
#
# COMPACT_ATOMS: atom_id res chain seq x y z
N MET A 1 9.73 1.84 3.99
CA MET A 1 9.35 0.45 4.28
C MET A 1 10.37 -0.36 3.51
N ASP A 2 10.91 -1.43 4.08
CA ASP A 2 11.80 -2.29 3.31
C ASP A 2 10.92 -3.32 2.59
N PHE A 3 10.68 -3.07 1.30
CA PHE A 3 9.82 -3.93 0.49
C PHE A 3 10.43 -5.32 0.32
N ASP A 4 11.74 -5.41 0.12
CA ASP A 4 12.40 -6.67 -0.18
C ASP A 4 12.42 -7.57 1.06
N THR A 5 12.68 -7.02 2.24
CA THR A 5 12.56 -7.77 3.50
C THR A 5 11.13 -8.29 3.71
N TYR A 6 10.12 -7.46 3.45
CA TYR A 6 8.73 -7.86 3.67
C TYR A 6 8.26 -8.92 2.66
N ILE A 7 8.60 -8.74 1.38
CA ILE A 7 8.34 -9.70 0.31
C ILE A 7 9.00 -11.04 0.64
N SER A 8 10.29 -11.04 0.97
CA SER A 8 11.02 -12.26 1.35
C SER A 8 10.39 -12.95 2.56
N THR A 9 9.90 -12.19 3.55
CA THR A 9 9.24 -12.75 4.73
C THR A 9 7.93 -13.47 4.37
N LEU A 10 7.12 -12.89 3.47
CA LEU A 10 5.89 -13.52 3.01
C LEU A 10 6.16 -14.74 2.13
N GLU A 11 7.19 -14.69 1.28
CA GLU A 11 7.64 -15.83 0.48
C GLU A 11 8.11 -16.98 1.38
N ASP A 12 8.85 -16.68 2.45
CA ASP A 12 9.24 -17.66 3.47
C ASP A 12 8.03 -18.32 4.15
N TYR A 13 6.96 -17.56 4.43
CA TYR A 13 5.74 -18.14 4.98
C TYR A 13 5.06 -19.11 4.00
N LEU A 14 5.13 -18.87 2.69
CA LEU A 14 4.54 -19.77 1.69
C LEU A 14 5.31 -21.08 1.51
N ILE A 15 6.59 -21.13 1.88
CA ILE A 15 7.44 -22.33 1.71
C ILE A 15 7.44 -23.21 2.97
N ARG A 16 7.06 -22.66 4.12
CA ARG A 16 6.98 -23.41 5.38
C ARG A 16 5.74 -24.28 5.43
N ASP A 17 5.87 -25.45 6.05
CA ASP A 17 4.72 -26.24 6.46
C ASP A 17 4.04 -25.59 7.67
N TRP A 18 2.81 -25.12 7.48
CA TRP A 18 1.96 -24.60 8.54
C TRP A 18 0.51 -25.00 8.28
N THR A 19 -0.29 -25.01 9.34
CA THR A 19 -1.73 -25.28 9.27
C THR A 19 -2.57 -24.08 9.69
N HIS A 20 -1.99 -23.18 10.49
CA HIS A 20 -2.65 -21.98 10.99
C HIS A 20 -1.66 -20.84 11.10
N ILE A 21 -2.13 -19.62 10.83
CA ILE A 21 -1.41 -18.38 11.13
C ILE A 21 -2.28 -17.59 12.12
N VAL A 22 -1.68 -17.17 13.23
CA VAL A 22 -2.36 -16.39 14.28
C VAL A 22 -1.88 -14.94 14.19
N PRO A 23 -2.58 -14.06 13.45
CA PRO A 23 -2.24 -12.65 13.42
C PRO A 23 -2.66 -11.95 14.72
N GLY A 24 -1.98 -10.86 15.07
CA GLY A 24 -2.22 -10.16 16.35
C GLY A 24 -3.56 -9.43 16.44
N HIS A 25 -4.21 -9.13 15.31
CA HIS A 25 -5.41 -8.28 15.25
C HIS A 25 -6.51 -8.81 14.32
N ASP A 26 -6.27 -9.93 13.63
CA ASP A 26 -7.20 -10.52 12.66
C ASP A 26 -7.59 -11.94 13.10
N PRO A 27 -8.63 -12.54 12.48
CA PRO A 27 -8.94 -13.95 12.69
C PRO A 27 -7.76 -14.86 12.33
N VAL A 28 -7.72 -16.03 12.97
CA VAL A 28 -6.79 -17.12 12.60
C VAL A 28 -6.99 -17.45 11.12
N GLN A 29 -5.90 -17.42 10.36
CA GLN A 29 -5.89 -17.80 8.95
C GLN A 29 -5.60 -19.29 8.84
N THR A 30 -6.37 -19.99 8.00
CA THR A 30 -6.23 -21.42 7.74
C THR A 30 -5.80 -21.72 6.30
N ASP A 31 -5.66 -20.69 5.48
CA ASP A 31 -5.22 -20.77 4.09
C ASP A 31 -4.28 -19.59 3.75
N ASP A 32 -3.63 -19.68 2.59
CA ASP A 32 -2.54 -18.78 2.20
C ASP A 32 -3.03 -17.57 1.39
N THR A 33 -4.35 -17.41 1.23
CA THR A 33 -4.97 -16.40 0.36
C THR A 33 -4.53 -14.98 0.76
N LEU A 34 -4.52 -14.68 2.06
CA LEU A 34 -4.12 -13.37 2.56
C LEU A 34 -2.63 -13.09 2.32
N ILE A 35 -1.76 -14.09 2.50
CA ILE A 35 -0.32 -13.96 2.25
C ILE A 35 -0.08 -13.68 0.78
N ARG A 36 -0.70 -14.46 -0.12
CA ARG A 36 -0.57 -14.29 -1.57
C ARG A 36 -1.07 -12.92 -2.03
N SER A 37 -2.24 -12.50 -1.57
CA SER A 37 -2.81 -11.19 -1.89
C SER A 37 -1.90 -10.04 -1.43
N ASN A 38 -1.35 -10.13 -0.21
CA ASN A 38 -0.39 -9.14 0.28
C ASN A 38 0.92 -9.15 -0.52
N LEU A 39 1.42 -10.32 -0.90
CA LEU A 39 2.63 -10.47 -1.71
C LEU A 39 2.45 -9.84 -3.09
N ASP A 40 1.34 -10.11 -3.77
CA ASP A 40 1.01 -9.56 -5.07
C ASP A 40 0.88 -8.03 -5.01
N TYR A 41 0.18 -7.52 -3.97
CA TYR A 41 0.08 -6.09 -3.72
C TYR A 41 1.45 -5.43 -3.53
N LEU A 42 2.34 -6.02 -2.71
CA LEU A 42 3.66 -5.46 -2.46
C LEU A 42 4.55 -5.47 -3.71
N LYS A 43 4.44 -6.51 -4.54
CA LYS A 43 5.14 -6.59 -5.83
C LYS A 43 4.71 -5.46 -6.76
N LEU A 44 3.40 -5.19 -6.85
CA LEU A 44 2.86 -4.07 -7.64
C LEU A 44 3.26 -2.71 -7.05
N LEU A 45 3.18 -2.54 -5.72
CA LEU A 45 3.52 -1.29 -5.05
C LEU A 45 5.00 -0.94 -5.16
N ARG A 46 5.89 -1.93 -5.08
CA ARG A 46 7.33 -1.73 -5.26
C ARG A 46 7.65 -1.09 -6.62
N GLU A 47 6.84 -1.41 -7.63
CA GLU A 47 6.98 -0.87 -8.99
C GLU A 47 6.06 0.33 -9.27
N TRP A 48 5.31 0.81 -8.28
CA TRP A 48 4.30 1.88 -8.45
C TRP A 48 3.25 1.57 -9.53
N LYS A 49 2.79 0.31 -9.58
CA LYS A 49 1.83 -0.21 -10.58
C LYS A 49 0.49 -0.66 -9.98
N VAL A 50 0.15 -0.20 -8.77
CA VAL A 50 -1.14 -0.55 -8.15
C VAL A 50 -2.25 0.21 -8.86
N ASP A 51 -3.17 -0.51 -9.52
CA ASP A 51 -4.35 0.10 -10.11
C ASP A 51 -5.42 0.40 -9.05
N MET A 52 -5.48 1.67 -8.64
CA MET A 52 -6.40 2.13 -7.59
C MET A 52 -7.88 2.00 -7.98
N ASN A 53 -8.22 1.93 -9.26
CA ASN A 53 -9.62 1.80 -9.71
C ASN A 53 -10.14 0.37 -9.57
N ASN A 54 -9.24 -0.61 -9.51
CA ASN A 54 -9.57 -2.03 -9.34
C ASN A 54 -9.49 -2.49 -7.87
N LEU A 55 -9.16 -1.60 -6.95
CA LEU A 55 -9.17 -1.90 -5.51
C LEU A 55 -10.59 -1.89 -4.94
N THR A 56 -10.86 -2.79 -4.01
CA THR A 56 -12.03 -2.64 -3.11
C THR A 56 -11.87 -1.41 -2.23
N GLN A 57 -12.95 -0.89 -1.65
CA GLN A 57 -12.86 0.26 -0.74
C GLN A 57 -11.87 0.03 0.41
N LYS A 58 -11.88 -1.16 1.02
CA LYS A 58 -10.91 -1.55 2.06
C LYS A 58 -9.48 -1.56 1.51
N GLY A 59 -9.28 -2.08 0.30
CA GLY A 59 -7.97 -2.08 -0.37
C GLY A 59 -7.45 -0.67 -0.65
N LEU A 60 -8.33 0.21 -1.13
CA LEU A 60 -8.01 1.62 -1.36
C LEU A 60 -7.62 2.32 -0.06
N ASP A 61 -8.37 2.10 1.04
CA ASP A 61 -8.04 2.66 2.35
C ASP A 61 -6.66 2.21 2.85
N VAL A 62 -6.34 0.93 2.70
CA VAL A 62 -5.01 0.38 3.05
C VAL A 62 -3.93 0.98 2.16
N HIS A 63 -4.21 1.15 0.87
CA HIS A 63 -3.27 1.73 -0.08
C HIS A 63 -2.95 3.18 0.25
N LEU A 64 -3.96 4.02 0.44
CA LEU A 64 -3.79 5.43 0.82
C LEU A 64 -3.05 5.58 2.15
N TYR A 65 -3.37 4.75 3.15
CA TYR A 65 -2.61 4.69 4.39
C TYR A 65 -1.15 4.31 4.16
N THR A 66 -0.89 3.32 3.31
CA THR A 66 0.47 2.89 2.97
C THR A 66 1.26 4.03 2.33
N LEU A 67 0.69 4.71 1.34
CA LEU A 67 1.28 5.89 0.71
C LEU A 67 1.58 6.99 1.74
N SER A 68 0.67 7.23 2.69
CA SER A 68 0.88 8.21 3.76
C SER A 68 2.09 7.90 4.64
N LYS A 69 2.42 6.62 4.84
CA LYS A 69 3.62 6.19 5.59
C LYS A 69 4.91 6.27 4.78
N LEU A 70 4.83 6.36 3.46
CA LEU A 70 5.98 6.40 2.57
C LEU A 70 6.45 7.83 2.26
N VAL A 71 5.59 8.84 2.37
CA VAL A 71 5.90 10.24 1.98
C VAL A 71 7.24 10.73 2.51
N GLN A 72 7.49 10.66 3.82
CA GLN A 72 8.74 11.17 4.39
C GLN A 72 9.98 10.43 3.84
N LYS A 73 9.86 9.12 3.60
CA LYS A 73 10.95 8.30 3.06
C LYS A 73 11.23 8.65 1.61
N ILE A 74 10.18 8.88 0.83
CA ILE A 74 10.26 9.29 -0.58
C ILE A 74 10.95 10.65 -0.70
N ILE A 75 10.52 11.64 0.07
CA ILE A 75 11.12 12.99 0.05
C ILE A 75 12.62 12.90 0.35
N THR A 76 13.00 12.07 1.33
CA THR A 76 14.40 11.90 1.73
C THR A 76 15.24 11.17 0.67
N ALA A 77 14.65 10.18 -0.02
CA ALA A 77 15.33 9.38 -1.02
C ALA A 77 15.40 10.03 -2.41
N GLY A 78 14.63 11.10 -2.64
CA GLY A 78 14.44 11.72 -3.94
C GLY A 78 13.22 11.17 -4.68
N ILE A 79 12.50 12.05 -5.35
CA ILE A 79 11.22 11.74 -6.01
C ILE A 79 11.51 11.23 -7.42
N GLN A 80 11.19 9.97 -7.67
CA GLN A 80 11.26 9.36 -9.00
C GLN A 80 9.99 9.68 -9.79
N LYS A 81 10.07 9.59 -11.12
CA LYS A 81 8.95 9.94 -12.01
C LYS A 81 7.73 9.06 -11.78
N GLU A 82 7.94 7.78 -11.56
CA GLU A 82 6.92 6.77 -11.31
C GLU A 82 6.19 7.07 -10.00
N VAL A 83 6.95 7.43 -8.96
CA VAL A 83 6.41 7.86 -7.66
C VAL A 83 5.54 9.10 -7.84
N PHE A 84 6.04 10.11 -8.54
CA PHE A 84 5.30 11.34 -8.80
C PHE A 84 3.96 11.05 -9.51
N SER A 85 4.00 10.23 -10.58
CA SER A 85 2.80 9.84 -11.32
C SER A 85 1.78 9.11 -10.43
N HIS A 86 2.25 8.17 -9.61
CA HIS A 86 1.39 7.40 -8.73
C HIS A 86 0.71 8.27 -7.66
N TYR A 87 1.43 9.27 -7.11
CA TYR A 87 0.84 10.22 -6.16
C TYR A 87 -0.14 11.20 -6.83
N MET A 88 0.10 11.61 -8.08
CA MET A 88 -0.86 12.39 -8.86
C MET A 88 -2.16 11.61 -9.08
N GLU A 89 -2.07 10.32 -9.42
CA GLU A 89 -3.24 9.45 -9.54
C GLU A 89 -3.99 9.31 -8.22
N ALA A 90 -3.27 9.12 -7.11
CA ALA A 90 -3.87 9.03 -5.78
C ALA A 90 -4.59 10.32 -5.37
N ILE A 91 -4.05 11.50 -5.71
CA ILE A 91 -4.72 12.79 -5.53
C ILE A 91 -6.00 12.84 -6.37
N GLY A 92 -5.93 12.45 -7.65
CA GLY A 92 -7.10 12.43 -8.52
C GLY A 92 -8.22 11.47 -8.07
N VAL A 93 -7.87 10.39 -7.36
CA VAL A 93 -8.85 9.52 -6.68
C VAL A 93 -9.46 10.24 -5.48
N LEU A 94 -8.63 10.82 -4.60
CA LEU A 94 -9.09 11.53 -3.39
C LEU A 94 -10.00 12.73 -3.71
N GLU A 95 -9.72 13.48 -4.79
CA GLU A 95 -10.54 14.62 -5.21
C GLU A 95 -11.95 14.24 -5.68
N LYS A 96 -12.17 12.96 -6.03
CA LYS A 96 -13.49 12.42 -6.38
C LYS A 96 -14.24 11.85 -5.18
N MET A 97 -13.57 11.69 -4.03
CA MET A 97 -14.17 11.16 -2.80
C MET A 97 -14.91 12.27 -2.03
N GLU A 98 -15.79 11.86 -1.11
CA GLU A 98 -16.44 12.79 -0.19
C GLU A 98 -15.38 13.53 0.66
N PRO A 99 -15.43 14.87 0.74
CA PRO A 99 -14.43 15.66 1.45
C PRO A 99 -14.57 15.51 2.96
N THR A 100 -13.94 14.47 3.50
CA THR A 100 -13.82 14.24 4.95
C THR A 100 -12.48 14.76 5.48
N GLU A 101 -12.35 14.88 6.80
CA GLU A 101 -11.08 15.24 7.44
C GLU A 101 -9.94 14.28 7.03
N LYS A 102 -10.24 12.98 6.94
CA LYS A 102 -9.28 11.95 6.50
C LYS A 102 -8.82 12.20 5.05
N VAL A 103 -9.76 12.45 4.13
CA VAL A 103 -9.45 12.71 2.71
C VAL A 103 -8.61 13.98 2.57
N ASN A 104 -8.99 15.05 3.24
CA ASN A 104 -8.25 16.32 3.22
C ASN A 104 -6.84 16.18 3.79
N SER A 105 -6.68 15.37 4.86
CA SER A 105 -5.37 15.07 5.44
C SER A 105 -4.46 14.35 4.44
N TYR A 106 -4.97 13.35 3.72
CA TYR A 106 -4.20 12.69 2.66
C TYR A 106 -3.86 13.63 1.50
N LEU A 107 -4.81 14.44 1.02
CA LEU A 107 -4.57 15.42 -0.05
C LEU A 107 -3.42 16.36 0.31
N ASN A 108 -3.48 16.97 1.50
CA ASN A 108 -2.43 17.88 1.98
C ASN A 108 -1.08 17.18 2.13
N LEU A 109 -1.08 15.91 2.54
CA LEU A 109 0.14 15.15 2.70
C LEU A 109 0.76 14.77 1.35
N PHE A 110 -0.07 14.34 0.39
CA PHE A 110 0.37 13.86 -0.92
C PHE A 110 0.83 14.99 -1.82
N ARG A 111 0.24 16.19 -1.68
CA ARG A 111 0.71 17.41 -2.36
C ARG A 111 2.18 17.71 -2.12
N LYS A 112 2.74 17.36 -0.95
CA LYS A 112 4.18 17.50 -0.66
C LYS A 112 5.12 16.68 -1.55
N ILE A 113 4.59 15.74 -2.32
CA ILE A 113 5.34 14.96 -3.31
C ILE A 113 5.27 15.61 -4.70
N VAL A 114 4.17 16.32 -5.00
CA VAL A 114 3.87 16.77 -6.36
C VAL A 114 3.95 18.30 -6.54
N GLU A 115 4.01 19.05 -5.44
CA GLU A 115 4.19 20.51 -5.35
C GLU A 115 5.54 20.85 -4.70
#